data_AF-A0AAD8ANW7-F1
#
_entry.id   AF-A0AAD8ANW7-F1
#
_cell.length_a   1.000
_cell.length_b   1.000
_cell.length_c   1.000
_cell.angle_alpha   90.00
_cell.angle_beta   90.00
_cell.angle_gamma   90.00
#
_symmetry.space_group_name_H-M   'P 1'
#
loop_
_entity.id
_entity.type
_entity.pdbx_description
1 polymer ?
#
loop_
_entity_poly.entity_id
_entity_poly.type
_entity_poly.pdbx_seq_one_letter_code
_entity_poly.pdbx_strand_id
1 'polypeptide(L)'
;MIKIHPTAIIEENVRIGEGTSVWDNVHIRHGAEIGEECIVGEKTYIAYDVKIGSRVKINAMVYICAEVTIEDGVMISASTTFTNDRFPRATFPRPENLTTKRA
;
A
#
# COMPACT_ATOMS: atom_id res chain seq x y z
N MET A 1 -0.25 13.81 -16.50
CA MET A 1 1.03 13.09 -16.59
C MET A 1 1.30 12.45 -15.24
N ILE A 2 1.69 11.17 -15.23
CA ILE A 2 2.19 10.47 -14.04
C ILE A 2 3.48 11.14 -13.55
N LYS A 3 3.57 11.42 -12.26
CA LYS A 3 4.76 12.00 -11.63
C LYS A 3 5.35 10.98 -10.65
N ILE A 4 6.60 10.59 -10.86
CA ILE A 4 7.30 9.65 -9.99
C ILE A 4 8.57 10.32 -9.49
N HIS A 5 8.73 10.40 -8.18
CA HIS A 5 9.97 10.90 -7.59
C HIS A 5 11.13 9.95 -7.91
N PRO A 6 12.34 10.45 -8.22
CA PRO A 6 13.48 9.59 -8.62
C PRO A 6 13.93 8.55 -7.59
N THR A 7 13.54 8.71 -6.32
CA THR A 7 13.85 7.76 -5.24
C THR A 7 12.75 6.73 -4.97
N ALA A 8 11.61 6.83 -5.66
CA ALA A 8 10.58 5.81 -5.56
C ALA A 8 11.04 4.52 -6.24
N ILE A 9 10.72 3.38 -5.63
CA ILE A 9 10.99 2.05 -6.17
C ILE A 9 9.65 1.49 -6.67
N ILE A 10 9.55 1.28 -7.98
CA ILE A 10 8.38 0.70 -8.62
C ILE A 10 8.83 -0.60 -9.27
N GLU A 11 8.27 -1.72 -8.81
CA GLU A 11 8.56 -3.04 -9.36
C GLU A 11 7.85 -3.27 -10.71
N GLU A 12 8.20 -4.37 -11.37
CA GLU A 12 7.60 -4.78 -12.64
C GLU A 12 6.08 -4.98 -12.52
N ASN A 13 5.36 -4.77 -13.63
CA ASN A 13 3.92 -4.99 -13.74
C ASN A 13 3.05 -4.13 -12.80
N VAL A 14 3.57 -3.03 -12.27
CA VAL A 14 2.75 -2.01 -11.58
C VAL A 14 2.02 -1.14 -12.61
N ARG A 15 0.73 -0.89 -12.37
CA ARG A 15 -0.09 0.03 -13.17
C ARG A 15 -0.37 1.29 -12.37
N ILE A 16 -0.12 2.45 -12.98
CA ILE A 16 -0.38 3.75 -12.37
C ILE A 16 -1.19 4.58 -13.36
N GLY A 17 -2.37 5.04 -12.93
CA GLY A 17 -3.27 5.86 -13.72
C GLY A 17 -2.76 7.27 -13.94
N GLU A 18 -3.28 7.92 -14.97
CA GLU A 18 -2.87 9.26 -15.37
C GLU A 18 -3.13 10.29 -14.25
N GLY A 19 -2.22 11.27 -14.14
CA GLY A 19 -2.30 12.31 -13.13
C GLY A 19 -1.91 11.89 -11.70
N THR A 20 -1.65 10.60 -11.47
CA THR A 20 -1.18 10.10 -10.17
C THR A 20 0.26 10.55 -9.88
N SER A 21 0.50 10.95 -8.63
CA SER A 21 1.79 11.39 -8.13
C SER A 21 2.32 10.45 -7.05
N VAL A 22 3.54 9.95 -7.24
CA VAL A 22 4.29 9.10 -6.31
C VAL A 22 5.47 9.88 -5.74
N TRP A 23 5.45 10.09 -4.42
CA TRP A 23 6.44 10.89 -3.69
C TRP A 23 7.69 10.08 -3.33
N ASP A 24 8.63 10.70 -2.62
CA ASP A 24 9.94 10.12 -2.35
C ASP A 24 9.88 8.86 -1.49
N ASN A 25 10.82 7.95 -1.76
CA ASN A 25 11.03 6.72 -0.98
C ASN A 25 9.78 5.81 -0.87
N VAL A 26 8.80 5.97 -1.75
CA VAL A 26 7.70 5.02 -1.89
C VAL A 26 8.22 3.72 -2.48
N HIS A 27 7.70 2.58 -2.01
CA HIS A 27 7.93 1.28 -2.64
C HIS A 27 6.60 0.65 -3.05
N ILE A 28 6.42 0.46 -4.36
CA ILE A 28 5.26 -0.19 -4.94
C ILE A 28 5.68 -1.55 -5.49
N ARG A 29 5.17 -2.62 -4.89
CA ARG A 29 5.47 -4.00 -5.25
C ARG A 29 4.72 -4.44 -6.52
N HIS A 30 5.22 -5.49 -7.16
CA HIS A 30 4.67 -5.99 -8.43
C HIS A 30 3.17 -6.30 -8.37
N GLY A 31 2.49 -6.11 -9.51
CA GLY A 31 1.08 -6.43 -9.68
C GLY A 31 0.10 -5.44 -9.03
N ALA A 32 0.59 -4.42 -8.31
CA ALA A 32 -0.25 -3.37 -7.77
C ALA A 32 -0.89 -2.51 -8.87
N GLU A 33 -2.15 -2.14 -8.66
CA GLU A 33 -2.93 -1.28 -9.57
C GLU A 33 -3.35 -0.01 -8.82
N ILE A 34 -2.96 1.15 -9.35
CA ILE A 34 -3.30 2.47 -8.80
C ILE A 34 -4.06 3.25 -9.86
N GLY A 35 -5.23 3.75 -9.50
CA GLY A 35 -6.08 4.55 -10.38
C GLY A 35 -5.52 5.93 -10.72
N GLU A 36 -6.38 6.76 -11.28
CA GLU A 36 -6.05 8.10 -11.78
C GLU A 36 -6.12 9.15 -10.66
N GLU A 37 -5.37 10.24 -10.82
CA GLU A 37 -5.42 11.41 -9.92
C GLU A 37 -5.14 11.08 -8.44
N CYS A 38 -4.37 10.03 -8.17
CA CYS A 38 -4.00 9.63 -6.82
C CYS A 38 -2.77 10.37 -6.31
N ILE A 39 -2.63 10.43 -4.98
CA ILE A 39 -1.43 10.90 -4.30
C ILE A 39 -0.91 9.77 -3.41
N VAL A 40 0.33 9.35 -3.65
CA VAL A 40 1.04 8.36 -2.82
C VAL A 40 2.15 9.05 -2.04
N GLY A 41 1.87 9.41 -0.79
CA GLY A 41 2.77 10.14 0.09
C GLY A 41 4.07 9.41 0.42
N GLU A 42 5.07 10.16 0.86
CA GLU A 42 6.44 9.69 1.03
C GLU A 42 6.55 8.49 1.98
N LYS A 43 7.52 7.60 1.70
CA LYS A 43 7.80 6.40 2.51
C LYS A 43 6.63 5.42 2.64
N THR A 44 5.60 5.55 1.81
CA THR A 44 4.50 4.58 1.73
C THR A 44 5.01 3.28 1.13
N TYR A 45 4.58 2.15 1.70
CA TYR A 45 4.82 0.82 1.17
C TYR A 45 3.50 0.21 0.70
N ILE A 46 3.45 -0.18 -0.57
CA ILE A 46 2.29 -0.82 -1.20
C ILE A 46 2.71 -2.25 -1.59
N ALA A 47 2.13 -3.25 -0.94
CA ALA A 47 2.42 -4.66 -1.17
C ALA A 47 1.92 -5.15 -2.54
N TYR A 48 2.27 -6.40 -2.86
CA TYR A 48 1.91 -7.04 -4.12
C TYR A 48 0.39 -7.17 -4.28
N ASP A 49 -0.07 -7.05 -5.52
CA ASP A 49 -1.47 -7.27 -5.93
C ASP A 49 -2.52 -6.39 -5.20
N VAL A 50 -2.07 -5.26 -4.61
CA VAL A 50 -2.96 -4.25 -4.00
C VAL A 50 -3.72 -3.49 -5.08
N LYS A 51 -5.01 -3.21 -4.84
CA LYS A 51 -5.87 -2.44 -5.74
C LYS A 51 -6.26 -1.12 -5.11
N ILE A 52 -5.95 -0.02 -5.79
CA ILE A 52 -6.26 1.35 -5.37
C ILE A 52 -7.04 2.03 -6.48
N GLY A 53 -8.23 2.52 -6.17
CA GLY A 53 -9.09 3.27 -7.08
C GLY A 53 -8.52 4.65 -7.46
N SER A 54 -9.37 5.50 -8.03
CA SER A 54 -9.01 6.85 -8.49
C SER A 54 -9.29 7.92 -7.43
N ARG A 55 -8.57 9.04 -7.49
CA ARG A 55 -8.70 10.19 -6.57
C ARG A 55 -8.42 9.84 -5.11
N VAL A 56 -7.62 8.80 -4.87
CA VAL A 56 -7.23 8.35 -3.54
C VAL A 56 -6.07 9.20 -3.02
N LYS A 57 -6.13 9.58 -1.74
CA LYS A 57 -5.06 10.31 -1.04
C LYS A 57 -4.44 9.44 0.04
N ILE A 58 -3.23 8.96 -0.21
CA ILE A 58 -2.44 8.21 0.76
C ILE A 58 -1.40 9.16 1.33
N ASN A 59 -1.47 9.45 2.62
CA ASN A 59 -0.49 10.30 3.29
C ASN A 59 0.82 9.53 3.55
N ALA A 60 1.80 10.22 4.12
CA ALA A 60 3.13 9.69 4.40
C ALA A 60 3.11 8.43 5.29
N MET A 61 4.13 7.58 5.11
CA MET A 61 4.45 6.45 5.99
C MET A 61 3.33 5.41 6.13
N VAL A 62 2.47 5.26 5.12
CA VAL A 62 1.40 4.26 5.15
C VAL A 62 1.95 2.89 4.75
N TYR A 63 1.55 1.85 5.48
CA TYR A 63 1.83 0.45 5.10
C TYR A 63 0.56 -0.25 4.64
N ILE A 64 0.50 -0.61 3.36
CA ILE A 64 -0.63 -1.33 2.75
C ILE A 64 -0.18 -2.77 2.46
N CYS A 65 -0.67 -3.72 3.24
CA CYS A 65 -0.42 -5.16 3.04
C CYS A 65 -1.16 -5.71 1.81
N ALA A 66 -0.77 -6.92 1.39
CA ALA A 66 -1.40 -7.59 0.25
C ALA A 66 -2.89 -7.83 0.48
N GLU A 67 -3.65 -8.03 -0.61
CA GLU A 67 -5.10 -8.27 -0.59
C GLU A 67 -5.95 -7.08 -0.12
N VAL A 68 -5.35 -5.93 0.16
CA VAL A 68 -6.10 -4.70 0.44
C VAL A 68 -6.65 -4.12 -0.86
N THR A 69 -7.94 -3.73 -0.82
CA THR A 69 -8.59 -2.92 -1.86
C THR A 69 -9.00 -1.59 -1.26
N ILE A 70 -8.61 -0.48 -1.90
CA ILE A 70 -8.97 0.88 -1.54
C ILE A 70 -9.81 1.46 -2.69
N GLU A 71 -11.03 1.88 -2.39
CA GLU A 71 -11.96 2.42 -3.40
C GLU A 71 -11.72 3.89 -3.72
N ASP A 72 -12.39 4.37 -4.76
CA ASP A 72 -12.32 5.75 -5.25
C ASP A 72 -12.58 6.81 -4.17
N GLY A 73 -11.79 7.89 -4.19
CA GLY A 73 -12.00 9.06 -3.32
C GLY A 73 -11.65 8.86 -1.85
N VAL A 74 -11.11 7.70 -1.47
CA VAL A 74 -10.69 7.41 -0.09
C VAL A 74 -9.47 8.24 0.30
N MET A 75 -9.40 8.62 1.59
CA MET A 75 -8.22 9.22 2.20
C MET A 75 -7.68 8.31 3.31
N ILE A 76 -6.37 8.03 3.27
CA ILE A 76 -5.65 7.26 4.29
C ILE A 76 -4.72 8.20 5.05
N SER A 77 -4.92 8.31 6.36
CA SER A 77 -4.13 9.17 7.24
C SER A 77 -2.67 8.71 7.35
N ALA A 78 -1.78 9.66 7.67
CA ALA A 78 -0.36 9.40 7.82
C ALA A 78 -0.10 8.30 8.85
N SER A 79 0.89 7.45 8.58
CA SER A 79 1.30 6.33 9.45
C SER A 79 0.22 5.24 9.67
N THR A 80 -0.84 5.21 8.86
CA THR A 80 -1.81 4.12 8.90
C THR A 80 -1.14 2.80 8.49
N THR A 81 -1.40 1.74 9.25
CA THR A 81 -0.89 0.40 8.98
C THR A 81 -2.06 -0.56 8.78
N PHE A 82 -2.16 -1.12 7.59
CA PHE A 82 -3.10 -2.21 7.29
C PHE A 82 -2.52 -3.56 7.72
N THR A 83 -3.40 -4.50 8.06
CA THR A 83 -3.05 -5.90 8.32
C THR A 83 -4.02 -6.82 7.59
N ASN A 84 -3.53 -7.96 7.12
CA ASN A 84 -4.33 -8.97 6.42
C ASN A 84 -4.24 -10.37 7.07
N ASP A 85 -3.31 -10.59 8.00
CA ASP A 85 -3.28 -11.80 8.83
C ASP A 85 -3.81 -11.50 10.24
N ARG A 86 -4.93 -12.14 10.59
CA ARG A 86 -5.52 -12.06 11.92
C ARG A 86 -4.68 -12.76 13.00
N PHE A 87 -3.84 -13.72 12.61
CA PHE A 87 -3.01 -14.54 13.49
C PHE A 87 -1.60 -14.69 12.90
N PRO A 88 -0.81 -13.60 12.86
CA PRO A 88 0.52 -13.59 12.27
C PRO A 88 1.43 -14.62 12.94
N ARG A 89 2.33 -15.23 12.15
CA ARG A 89 3.23 -16.29 12.62
C ARG A 89 4.62 -16.14 12.03
N ALA A 90 5.62 -16.51 12.81
CA ALA A 90 7.02 -16.50 12.39
C ALA A 90 7.48 -17.81 11.73
N THR A 91 6.79 -18.94 11.99
CA THR A 91 7.21 -20.28 11.53
C THR A 91 6.03 -21.13 11.02
N PHE A 92 6.37 -22.23 10.33
CA PHE A 92 5.46 -23.32 9.95
C PHE A 92 5.77 -24.58 10.77
N PRO A 93 4.77 -25.36 11.22
CA PRO A 93 3.33 -25.05 11.19
C PRO A 93 2.98 -23.88 12.13
N ARG A 94 1.76 -23.33 12.03
CA ARG A 94 1.32 -22.20 12.86
C ARG A 94 1.35 -22.62 14.34
N PRO A 95 2.13 -21.94 15.21
CA PRO A 95 2.06 -22.18 16.64
C PRO A 95 0.73 -21.67 17.19
N GLU A 96 0.09 -22.43 18.07
CA GLU A 96 -1.21 -22.08 18.69
C GLU A 96 -1.08 -20.99 19.79
N ASN A 97 0.12 -20.42 19.95
CA ASN A 97 0.54 -19.70 21.15
C ASN A 97 0.39 -18.18 21.04
N LEU A 98 -0.13 -17.64 19.93
CA LEU A 98 -0.36 -16.20 19.81
C LEU A 98 -1.60 -15.82 20.65
N THR A 99 -1.36 -15.46 21.90
CA THR A 99 -2.40 -14.96 22.81
C THR A 99 -2.45 -13.43 22.75
N THR A 100 -3.49 -12.88 22.12
CA THR A 100 -3.78 -11.44 22.21
C THR A 100 -4.82 -11.25 23.32
N LYS A 101 -4.45 -10.55 24.40
CA LYS A 101 -5.39 -10.31 25.52
C LYS A 101 -6.40 -9.19 25.26
N ARG A 102 -6.36 -8.58 24.07
CA ARG A 102 -7.33 -7.64 23.49
C ARG A 102 -6.81 -7.26 22.09
N ALA A 103 -7.71 -7.22 21.12
CA ALA A 103 -7.65 -6.25 20.04
C ALA A 103 -8.65 -5.15 20.40
#